data_AF-F4RBR8-F1
#
_entry.id   AF-F4RBR8-F1
#
_cell.length_a   1.000
_cell.length_b   1.000
_cell.length_c   1.000
_cell.angle_alpha   90.00
_cell.angle_beta   90.00
_cell.angle_gamma   90.00
#
_symmetry.space_group_name_H-M   'P 1'
#
loop_
_entity.id
_entity.type
_entity.pdbx_description
1 polymer ?
#
loop_
_entity_poly.entity_id
_entity_poly.type
_entity_poly.pdbx_seq_one_letter_code
_entity_poly.pdbx_strand_id
1 'polypeptide(L)'
;MRTLPVTLSSDISKRHRVTLPRKNCPYLYHDSKEWEDVAKGGEEEKNYYLQIYNHLSPLQRTILTQHAADIKSYSDDRKSIVSKIKATQTYRLVSSSFKMLFRSFLMICGNPLSFFTRPFNTMYMILYFGVIYSALFVLNIVFLAAHVLGVGKVLSYLGGKYGGGWTIINWVDINLFDSKKHIFDNALPALGSDLDEHLLKVEEHPEIVKALSSKSLEFNVDIARAILLMCSIVYERDTDFVQKAAHASVSKTQPDESVLFLIKSEERMLQVADEWGIGFVSVADFQKLSGPFAGCFYSYEHIGQYDNPYIVLVMKGTSPTDFTEWIQDCECKLESAGDFLATGMAHEGFYDSLFPSKSFCHQVLPYFRMIEMVKTIAAEAFKHTGKKCNLFVGGHSLGAGIASLLYARLLESPEDLGDQIVLRDAYTFGTPRTCDARLASRVDYNLNKPINRGRQMWRVCNRSRSPIIGDCVTRVPPGIASNRGVRGAIQNGSYFSYSTIGIQVDLKPFQSAPFYSIMEIPAGHCVNVCKLSNEAEIEFARNQEMSQIGFPQDIVQISMELVGLFLPFLHDHFPASYMDALNKMQAMIGSQSNINKQQELKEKESKLNESTHMLRDAVQNNRLALHSI
;
A
#
# COMPACT_ATOMS: atom_id res chain seq x y z
N MET A 1 -6.02 -43.01 10.59
CA MET A 1 -5.51 -41.81 9.89
C MET A 1 -5.87 -41.94 8.42
N ARG A 2 -6.79 -41.13 7.92
CA ARG A 2 -7.10 -41.05 6.48
C ARG A 2 -6.43 -39.80 5.97
N THR A 3 -5.34 -39.96 5.21
CA THR A 3 -4.79 -38.90 4.39
C THR A 3 -5.85 -38.51 3.37
N LEU A 4 -6.20 -37.22 3.30
CA LEU A 4 -6.91 -36.72 2.12
C LEU A 4 -5.88 -36.72 0.98
N PRO A 5 -6.17 -37.39 -0.15
CA PRO A 5 -5.26 -37.36 -1.30
C PRO A 5 -5.16 -35.93 -1.83
N VAL A 6 -3.95 -35.51 -2.21
CA VAL A 6 -3.61 -34.17 -2.77
C VAL A 6 -4.59 -33.73 -3.88
N THR A 7 -5.17 -34.69 -4.60
CA THR A 7 -6.18 -34.45 -5.65
C THR A 7 -7.50 -33.90 -5.13
N LEU A 8 -7.92 -34.23 -3.91
CA LEU A 8 -9.21 -33.75 -3.36
C LEU A 8 -9.16 -32.28 -2.90
N SER A 9 -8.00 -31.80 -2.46
CA SER A 9 -7.82 -30.41 -2.01
C SER A 9 -7.71 -29.43 -3.19
N SER A 10 -6.98 -29.80 -4.25
CA SER A 10 -6.94 -28.99 -5.48
C SER A 10 -8.33 -28.87 -6.10
N ASP A 11 -9.16 -29.91 -6.00
CA ASP A 11 -10.57 -29.85 -6.42
C ASP A 11 -11.43 -28.95 -5.52
N ILE A 12 -11.13 -28.78 -4.23
CA ILE A 12 -11.87 -27.87 -3.33
C ILE A 12 -11.48 -26.41 -3.57
N SER A 13 -10.18 -26.12 -3.72
CA SER A 13 -9.69 -24.79 -4.12
C SER A 13 -10.26 -24.39 -5.48
N LYS A 14 -10.24 -25.32 -6.46
CA LYS A 14 -10.92 -25.12 -7.75
C LYS A 14 -12.41 -24.90 -7.60
N ARG A 15 -13.13 -25.67 -6.75
CA ARG A 15 -14.58 -25.50 -6.56
C ARG A 15 -14.99 -24.15 -6.00
N HIS A 16 -14.17 -23.51 -5.14
CA HIS A 16 -14.45 -22.13 -4.69
C HIS A 16 -14.17 -21.08 -5.77
N ARG A 17 -13.27 -21.34 -6.71
CA ARG A 17 -12.95 -20.47 -7.85
C ARG A 17 -13.95 -20.56 -9.02
N VAL A 18 -14.74 -21.62 -9.11
CA VAL A 18 -15.60 -21.90 -10.29
C VAL A 18 -16.88 -21.06 -10.36
N THR A 19 -17.26 -20.33 -9.31
CA THR A 19 -18.46 -19.49 -9.33
C THR A 19 -18.12 -18.00 -9.24
N LEU A 20 -18.04 -17.34 -10.40
CA LEU A 20 -18.09 -15.88 -10.48
C LEU A 20 -19.33 -15.37 -9.71
N PRO A 21 -19.20 -14.36 -8.82
CA PRO A 21 -20.36 -13.83 -8.10
C PRO A 21 -21.33 -13.05 -9.01
N ARG A 22 -20.89 -12.67 -10.21
CA ARG A 22 -21.64 -11.77 -11.11
C ARG A 22 -21.82 -12.38 -12.50
N LYS A 23 -23.07 -12.39 -12.94
CA LYS A 23 -23.53 -12.86 -14.26
C LYS A 23 -22.91 -12.11 -15.47
N ASN A 24 -22.14 -11.03 -15.21
CA ASN A 24 -21.57 -10.11 -16.20
C ASN A 24 -20.07 -9.79 -15.96
N CYS A 25 -19.33 -10.63 -15.23
CA CYS A 25 -17.89 -10.41 -15.01
C CYS A 25 -17.12 -10.57 -16.34
N PRO A 26 -16.31 -9.59 -16.78
CA PRO A 26 -15.56 -9.68 -18.03
C PRO A 26 -14.25 -10.50 -17.90
N TYR A 27 -13.88 -10.89 -16.68
CA TYR A 27 -12.59 -11.53 -16.38
C TYR A 27 -12.69 -13.06 -16.41
N LEU A 28 -11.66 -13.71 -16.92
CA LEU A 28 -11.46 -15.16 -16.86
C LEU A 28 -10.47 -15.50 -15.75
N TYR A 29 -10.64 -16.67 -15.11
CA TYR A 29 -9.63 -17.16 -14.18
C TYR A 29 -8.45 -17.75 -14.96
N HIS A 30 -7.21 -17.41 -14.55
CA HIS A 30 -6.01 -17.87 -15.24
C HIS A 30 -5.78 -19.39 -15.22
N ASP A 31 -6.52 -20.12 -14.38
CA ASP A 31 -6.53 -21.59 -14.31
C ASP A 31 -7.74 -22.23 -15.00
N SER A 32 -8.60 -21.43 -15.64
CA SER A 32 -9.76 -21.90 -16.41
C SER A 32 -9.36 -22.37 -17.80
N LYS A 33 -10.12 -23.31 -18.35
CA LYS A 33 -9.87 -23.84 -19.70
C LYS A 33 -10.11 -22.77 -20.77
N GLU A 34 -11.11 -21.92 -20.55
CA GLU A 34 -11.42 -20.78 -21.41
C GLU A 34 -10.23 -19.82 -21.47
N TRP A 35 -9.57 -19.57 -20.33
CA TRP A 35 -8.34 -18.80 -20.32
C TRP A 35 -7.20 -19.50 -21.07
N GLU A 36 -7.01 -20.81 -20.91
CA GLU A 36 -5.97 -21.54 -21.66
C GLU A 36 -6.14 -21.43 -23.18
N ASP A 37 -7.39 -21.37 -23.66
CA ASP A 37 -7.68 -21.15 -25.07
C ASP A 37 -7.35 -19.71 -25.50
N VAL A 38 -7.78 -18.71 -24.71
CA VAL A 38 -7.48 -17.29 -24.94
C VAL A 38 -5.97 -16.99 -24.85
N ALA A 39 -5.26 -17.64 -23.94
CA ALA A 39 -3.82 -17.44 -23.68
C ALA A 39 -2.91 -17.96 -24.81
N LYS A 40 -3.45 -18.73 -25.77
CA LYS A 40 -2.72 -19.12 -26.99
C LYS A 40 -2.43 -17.93 -27.90
N GLY A 41 -3.06 -16.77 -27.64
CA GLY A 41 -2.84 -15.53 -28.36
C GLY A 41 -3.71 -15.38 -29.62
N GLY A 42 -3.50 -14.31 -30.37
CA GLY A 42 -4.23 -14.02 -31.61
C GLY A 42 -5.46 -13.12 -31.39
N GLU A 43 -6.48 -13.29 -32.24
CA GLU A 43 -7.65 -12.40 -32.24
C GLU A 43 -8.56 -12.65 -31.02
N GLU A 44 -8.62 -13.87 -30.50
CA GLU A 44 -9.41 -14.20 -29.30
C GLU A 44 -8.86 -13.48 -28.06
N GLU A 45 -7.55 -13.52 -27.86
CA GLU A 45 -6.87 -12.77 -26.79
C GLU A 45 -7.13 -11.27 -26.90
N LYS A 46 -7.00 -10.72 -28.11
CA LYS A 46 -7.26 -9.30 -28.36
C LYS A 46 -8.71 -8.92 -28.07
N ASN A 47 -9.67 -9.74 -28.52
CA ASN A 47 -11.09 -9.53 -28.26
C ASN A 47 -11.42 -9.58 -26.77
N TYR A 48 -10.78 -10.49 -26.02
CA TYR A 48 -10.93 -10.57 -24.58
C TYR A 48 -10.51 -9.27 -23.88
N TYR A 49 -9.31 -8.75 -24.16
CA TYR A 49 -8.87 -7.48 -23.56
C TYR A 49 -9.65 -6.26 -24.05
N LEU A 50 -10.20 -6.30 -25.27
CA LEU A 50 -11.15 -5.29 -25.74
C LEU A 50 -12.47 -5.34 -24.96
N GLN A 51 -12.96 -6.52 -24.59
CA GLN A 51 -14.13 -6.66 -23.73
C GLN A 51 -13.87 -6.07 -22.34
N ILE A 52 -12.70 -6.34 -21.74
CA ILE A 52 -12.29 -5.71 -20.48
C ILE A 52 -12.26 -4.19 -20.64
N TYR A 53 -11.58 -3.66 -21.67
CA TYR A 53 -11.52 -2.22 -21.91
C TYR A 53 -12.91 -1.58 -22.02
N ASN A 54 -13.85 -2.25 -22.69
CA ASN A 54 -15.21 -1.75 -22.85
C ASN A 54 -16.04 -1.83 -21.55
N HIS A 55 -15.67 -2.72 -20.64
CA HIS A 55 -16.28 -2.82 -19.31
C HIS A 55 -15.77 -1.74 -18.34
N LEU A 56 -14.55 -1.23 -18.55
CA LEU A 56 -13.99 -0.15 -17.72
C LEU A 56 -14.84 1.11 -17.77
N SER A 57 -14.96 1.78 -16.61
CA SER A 57 -15.68 3.05 -16.53
C SER A 57 -15.02 4.13 -17.40
N PRO A 58 -15.76 5.18 -17.83
CA PRO A 58 -15.17 6.28 -18.57
C PRO A 58 -13.94 6.89 -17.87
N LEU A 59 -14.00 7.04 -16.55
CA LEU A 59 -12.89 7.54 -15.73
C LEU A 59 -11.66 6.63 -15.82
N GLN A 60 -11.84 5.31 -15.66
CA GLN A 60 -10.75 4.34 -15.76
C GLN A 60 -10.08 4.40 -17.14
N ARG A 61 -10.87 4.47 -18.22
CA ARG A 61 -10.35 4.57 -19.58
C ARG A 61 -9.54 5.85 -19.81
N THR A 62 -10.01 6.99 -19.29
CA THR A 62 -9.28 8.26 -19.38
C THR A 62 -7.94 8.19 -18.64
N ILE A 63 -7.94 7.71 -17.39
CA ILE A 63 -6.72 7.60 -16.58
C ILE A 63 -5.73 6.63 -17.23
N LEU A 64 -6.21 5.45 -17.67
CA LEU A 64 -5.39 4.44 -18.32
C LEU A 64 -4.76 4.96 -19.63
N THR A 65 -5.51 5.74 -20.41
CA THR A 65 -5.00 6.36 -21.64
C THR A 65 -3.93 7.40 -21.33
N GLN A 66 -4.12 8.21 -20.29
CA GLN A 66 -3.12 9.18 -19.83
C GLN A 66 -1.86 8.47 -19.33
N HIS A 67 -2.01 7.40 -18.56
CA HIS A 67 -0.91 6.60 -18.04
C HIS A 67 -0.11 5.93 -19.16
N ALA A 68 -0.79 5.41 -20.19
CA ALA A 68 -0.14 4.89 -21.39
C ALA A 68 0.70 5.95 -22.12
N ALA A 69 0.18 7.18 -22.23
CA ALA A 69 0.90 8.29 -22.82
C ALA A 69 2.15 8.65 -22.01
N ASP A 70 2.06 8.65 -20.68
CA ASP A 70 3.18 8.91 -19.79
C ASP A 70 4.27 7.84 -19.94
N ILE A 71 3.90 6.56 -19.88
CA ILE A 71 4.81 5.43 -20.06
C ILE A 71 5.56 5.52 -21.40
N LYS A 72 4.86 5.87 -22.48
CA LYS A 72 5.48 6.08 -23.80
C LYS A 72 6.49 7.22 -23.78
N SER A 73 6.12 8.35 -23.19
CA SER A 73 7.03 9.51 -23.07
C SER A 73 8.33 9.13 -22.36
N TYR A 74 8.25 8.27 -21.33
CA TYR A 74 9.42 7.79 -20.59
C TYR A 74 10.28 6.78 -21.35
N SER A 75 9.74 6.15 -22.39
CA SER A 75 10.43 5.14 -23.21
C SER A 75 11.39 5.75 -24.21
N ASP A 76 10.99 6.86 -24.83
CA ASP A 76 11.75 7.51 -25.89
C ASP A 76 13.10 8.04 -25.40
N ASP A 77 13.19 8.45 -24.13
CA ASP A 77 14.43 8.86 -23.46
C ASP A 77 15.39 7.69 -23.13
N ARG A 78 14.92 6.44 -23.14
CA ARG A 78 15.66 5.26 -22.65
C ARG A 78 16.34 4.44 -23.74
N LYS A 79 16.25 4.83 -25.01
CA LYS A 79 16.80 4.06 -26.16
C LYS A 79 18.33 3.97 -26.22
N SER A 80 19.06 4.79 -25.45
CA SER A 80 20.53 4.81 -25.46
C SER A 80 21.17 3.49 -24.96
N ILE A 81 22.31 3.12 -25.53
CA ILE A 81 23.13 2.00 -25.03
C ILE A 81 23.62 2.30 -23.60
N VAL A 82 23.89 3.57 -23.29
CA VAL A 82 24.33 4.01 -21.97
C VAL A 82 23.24 3.81 -20.92
N SER A 83 21.97 4.06 -21.25
CA SER A 83 20.86 3.81 -20.32
C SER A 83 20.66 2.31 -20.07
N LYS A 84 20.85 1.46 -21.08
CA LYS A 84 20.82 0.00 -20.92
C LYS A 84 21.93 -0.51 -19.99
N ILE A 85 23.16 -0.02 -20.15
CA ILE A 85 24.28 -0.38 -19.25
C ILE A 85 24.01 0.12 -17.83
N LYS A 86 23.55 1.37 -17.68
CA LYS A 86 23.17 1.95 -16.36
C LYS A 86 22.00 1.22 -15.69
N ALA A 87 21.16 0.53 -16.46
CA ALA A 87 20.06 -0.26 -15.95
C ALA A 87 20.52 -1.63 -15.38
N THR A 88 21.74 -2.09 -15.69
CA THR A 88 22.24 -3.37 -15.17
C THR A 88 22.46 -3.34 -13.65
N GLN A 89 22.13 -4.44 -12.98
CA GLN A 89 22.29 -4.59 -11.52
C GLN A 89 23.74 -4.38 -11.09
N THR A 90 24.70 -4.97 -11.83
CA THR A 90 26.14 -4.87 -11.54
C THR A 90 26.64 -3.42 -11.63
N TYR A 91 26.26 -2.67 -12.67
CA TYR A 91 26.65 -1.27 -12.79
C TYR A 91 26.16 -0.45 -11.59
N ARG A 92 24.92 -0.69 -11.13
CA ARG A 92 24.34 0.05 -10.01
C ARG A 92 25.03 -0.28 -8.70
N LEU A 93 25.33 -1.55 -8.44
CA LEU A 93 26.08 -1.95 -7.25
C LEU A 93 27.47 -1.29 -7.22
N VAL A 94 28.18 -1.32 -8.36
CA VAL A 94 29.49 -0.66 -8.51
C VAL A 94 29.38 0.85 -8.38
N SER A 95 28.38 1.47 -9.01
CA SER A 95 28.15 2.91 -8.96
C SER A 95 27.77 3.37 -7.55
N SER A 96 26.89 2.66 -6.85
CA SER A 96 26.52 2.91 -5.46
C SER A 96 27.74 2.77 -4.56
N SER A 97 28.54 1.70 -4.72
CA SER A 97 29.80 1.50 -4.00
C SER A 97 30.78 2.65 -4.23
N PHE A 98 30.96 3.10 -5.48
CA PHE A 98 31.84 4.21 -5.82
C PHE A 98 31.34 5.54 -5.24
N LYS A 99 30.04 5.84 -5.37
CA LYS A 99 29.41 7.04 -4.78
C LYS A 99 29.58 7.05 -3.26
N MET A 100 29.41 5.90 -2.62
CA MET A 100 29.62 5.73 -1.19
C MET A 100 31.09 5.99 -0.83
N LEU A 101 32.05 5.36 -1.51
CA LEU A 101 33.48 5.60 -1.28
C LEU A 101 33.85 7.07 -1.46
N PHE A 102 33.36 7.70 -2.53
CA PHE A 102 33.58 9.11 -2.79
C PHE A 102 32.99 10.01 -1.71
N ARG A 103 31.79 9.70 -1.20
CA ARG A 103 31.17 10.45 -0.10
C ARG A 103 31.87 10.23 1.23
N SER A 104 32.30 9.01 1.52
CA SER A 104 33.14 8.70 2.68
C SER A 104 34.45 9.47 2.60
N PHE A 105 35.06 9.56 1.41
CA PHE A 105 36.21 10.42 1.16
C PHE A 105 35.90 11.90 1.42
N LEU A 106 34.81 12.45 0.85
CA LEU A 106 34.40 13.83 1.10
C LEU A 106 34.12 14.11 2.58
N MET A 107 33.53 13.16 3.31
CA MET A 107 33.29 13.27 4.74
C MET A 107 34.61 13.29 5.54
N ILE A 108 35.58 12.44 5.16
CA ILE A 108 36.92 12.45 5.76
C ILE A 108 37.62 13.77 5.44
N CYS A 109 37.52 14.28 4.22
CA CYS A 109 38.11 15.58 3.86
C CYS A 109 37.42 16.76 4.55
N GLY A 110 36.09 16.72 4.69
CA GLY A 110 35.29 17.78 5.31
C GLY A 110 35.35 17.78 6.84
N ASN A 111 35.64 16.64 7.46
CA ASN A 111 35.93 16.52 8.88
C ASN A 111 37.02 15.46 9.12
N PRO A 112 38.31 15.81 8.94
CA PRO A 112 39.42 14.88 9.06
C PRO A 112 39.59 14.35 10.49
N LEU A 113 39.08 15.08 11.48
CA LEU A 113 39.05 14.66 12.87
C LEU A 113 37.79 13.83 13.22
N SER A 114 36.98 13.42 12.25
CA SER A 114 35.76 12.61 12.48
C SER A 114 36.05 11.28 13.19
N PHE A 115 37.21 10.68 12.98
CA PHE A 115 37.65 9.48 13.71
C PHE A 115 37.76 9.72 15.22
N PHE A 116 38.15 10.93 15.65
CA PHE A 116 38.31 11.30 17.06
C PHE A 116 37.07 11.99 17.63
N THR A 117 36.43 12.84 16.84
CA THR A 117 35.26 13.61 17.26
C THR A 117 33.96 12.82 17.20
N ARG A 118 33.88 11.78 16.35
CA ARG A 118 32.70 10.92 16.16
C ARG A 118 33.07 9.44 15.94
N PRO A 119 33.86 8.82 16.84
CA PRO A 119 34.41 7.47 16.64
C PRO A 119 33.31 6.43 16.37
N PHE A 120 32.19 6.51 17.08
CA PHE A 120 31.07 5.58 16.90
C PHE A 120 30.39 5.71 15.54
N ASN A 121 30.19 6.93 15.04
CA ASN A 121 29.57 7.15 13.72
C ASN A 121 30.48 6.62 12.60
N THR A 122 31.80 6.80 12.76
CA THR A 122 32.80 6.34 11.78
C THR A 122 32.99 4.82 11.83
N MET A 123 33.09 4.22 13.03
CA MET A 123 33.12 2.76 13.17
C MET A 123 31.85 2.12 12.62
N TYR A 124 30.69 2.70 12.93
CA TYR A 124 29.42 2.24 12.42
C TYR A 124 29.36 2.31 10.90
N MET A 125 29.80 3.42 10.31
CA MET A 125 29.91 3.57 8.86
C MET A 125 30.75 2.43 8.25
N ILE A 126 31.94 2.16 8.78
CA ILE A 126 32.83 1.12 8.27
C ILE A 126 32.23 -0.28 8.44
N LEU A 127 31.74 -0.61 9.64
CA LEU A 127 31.20 -1.94 9.95
C LEU A 127 29.91 -2.20 9.17
N TYR A 128 28.98 -1.25 9.20
CA TYR A 128 27.70 -1.39 8.51
C TYR A 128 27.90 -1.50 7.01
N PHE A 129 28.61 -0.55 6.39
CA PHE A 129 28.79 -0.58 4.95
C PHE A 129 29.64 -1.77 4.52
N GLY A 130 30.68 -2.12 5.26
CA GLY A 130 31.48 -3.31 5.00
C GLY A 130 30.64 -4.59 5.02
N VAL A 131 29.85 -4.81 6.07
CA VAL A 131 29.04 -6.02 6.23
C VAL A 131 27.88 -6.05 5.24
N ILE A 132 27.09 -4.97 5.14
CA ILE A 132 25.89 -4.95 4.29
C ILE A 132 26.25 -4.96 2.81
N TYR A 133 27.22 -4.17 2.34
CA TYR A 133 27.60 -4.24 0.92
C TYR A 133 28.26 -5.58 0.57
N SER A 134 28.99 -6.21 1.50
CA SER A 134 29.49 -7.57 1.28
C SER A 134 28.34 -8.58 1.17
N ALA A 135 27.36 -8.51 2.08
CA ALA A 135 26.17 -9.36 2.03
C ALA A 135 25.36 -9.15 0.75
N LEU A 136 25.13 -7.90 0.36
CA LEU A 136 24.48 -7.54 -0.90
C LEU A 136 25.28 -8.03 -2.11
N PHE A 137 26.61 -7.91 -2.10
CA PHE A 137 27.45 -8.41 -3.18
C PHE A 137 27.35 -9.93 -3.33
N VAL A 138 27.42 -10.68 -2.23
CA VAL A 138 27.21 -12.14 -2.24
C VAL A 138 25.81 -12.47 -2.74
N LEU A 139 24.78 -11.77 -2.26
CA LEU A 139 23.40 -11.96 -2.68
C LEU A 139 23.21 -11.65 -4.17
N ASN A 140 23.91 -10.64 -4.70
CA ASN A 140 23.92 -10.32 -6.13
C ASN A 140 24.49 -11.47 -6.95
N ILE A 141 25.60 -12.07 -6.52
CA ILE A 141 26.19 -13.23 -7.18
C ILE A 141 25.21 -14.41 -7.17
N VAL A 142 24.57 -14.67 -6.04
CA VAL A 142 23.56 -15.74 -5.91
C VAL A 142 22.39 -15.51 -6.86
N PHE A 143 21.85 -14.29 -6.92
CA PHE A 143 20.75 -13.97 -7.84
C PHE A 143 21.16 -13.99 -9.31
N LEU A 144 22.37 -13.53 -9.64
CA LEU A 144 22.89 -13.60 -11.00
C LEU A 144 23.04 -15.07 -11.43
N ALA A 145 23.60 -15.92 -10.55
CA ALA A 145 23.68 -17.35 -10.79
C ALA A 145 22.28 -17.96 -10.94
N ALA A 146 21.33 -17.63 -10.07
CA ALA A 146 19.94 -18.09 -10.16
C ALA A 146 19.27 -17.65 -11.47
N HIS A 147 19.52 -16.42 -11.93
CA HIS A 147 19.01 -15.90 -13.20
C HIS A 147 19.60 -16.67 -14.39
N VAL A 148 20.92 -16.87 -14.41
CA VAL A 148 21.61 -17.63 -15.46
C VAL A 148 21.14 -19.10 -15.48
N LEU A 149 20.88 -19.69 -14.32
CA LEU A 149 20.33 -21.04 -14.18
C LEU A 149 18.83 -21.13 -14.48
N GLY A 150 18.17 -20.01 -14.80
CA GLY A 150 16.75 -19.99 -15.15
C GLY A 150 15.80 -20.21 -13.97
N VAL A 151 16.24 -19.99 -12.73
CA VAL A 151 15.42 -20.13 -11.51
C VAL A 151 14.14 -19.29 -11.60
N GLY A 152 14.20 -18.10 -12.21
CA GLY A 152 13.01 -17.28 -12.43
C GLY A 152 11.93 -18.01 -13.23
N LYS A 153 12.29 -18.75 -14.29
CA LYS A 153 11.33 -19.56 -15.08
C LYS A 153 10.76 -20.71 -14.26
N VAL A 154 11.59 -21.33 -13.41
CA VAL A 154 11.14 -22.38 -12.48
C VAL A 154 10.17 -21.80 -11.47
N LEU A 155 10.45 -20.62 -10.91
CA LEU A 155 9.55 -19.94 -9.99
C LEU A 155 8.23 -19.59 -10.69
N SER A 156 8.26 -18.96 -11.87
CA SER A 156 7.02 -18.69 -12.62
C SER A 156 6.22 -19.95 -12.94
N TYR A 157 6.89 -21.05 -13.29
CA TYR A 157 6.25 -22.36 -13.50
C TYR A 157 5.61 -22.90 -12.22
N LEU A 158 6.33 -22.86 -11.09
CA LEU A 158 5.80 -23.29 -9.79
C LEU A 158 4.63 -22.41 -9.35
N GLY A 159 4.71 -21.10 -9.58
CA GLY A 159 3.62 -20.15 -9.32
C GLY A 159 2.39 -20.46 -10.14
N GLY A 160 2.55 -20.66 -11.44
CA GLY A 160 1.45 -21.04 -12.33
C GLY A 160 0.80 -22.36 -11.94
N LYS A 161 1.61 -23.39 -11.63
CA LYS A 161 1.11 -24.74 -11.39
C LYS A 161 0.57 -24.98 -9.97
N TYR A 162 1.21 -24.39 -8.96
CA TYR A 162 0.99 -24.67 -7.54
C TYR A 162 0.65 -23.41 -6.74
N GLY A 163 1.16 -22.24 -7.14
CA GLY A 163 0.94 -20.96 -6.46
C GLY A 163 -0.34 -20.21 -6.89
N GLY A 164 -1.28 -20.86 -7.59
CA GLY A 164 -2.50 -20.21 -8.09
C GLY A 164 -2.27 -19.12 -9.12
N GLY A 165 -1.09 -19.10 -9.75
CA GLY A 165 -0.67 -18.07 -10.68
C GLY A 165 0.01 -16.87 -10.03
N TRP A 166 -0.10 -16.67 -8.71
CA TRP A 166 0.37 -15.47 -8.01
C TRP A 166 1.89 -15.28 -8.09
N THR A 167 2.39 -14.09 -7.72
CA THR A 167 3.84 -13.89 -7.53
C THR A 167 4.32 -14.51 -6.22
N ILE A 168 5.63 -14.72 -6.09
CA ILE A 168 6.28 -15.29 -4.90
C ILE A 168 5.96 -14.52 -3.60
N ILE A 169 5.60 -13.24 -3.71
CA ILE A 169 5.26 -12.38 -2.57
C ILE A 169 3.94 -12.83 -1.93
N ASN A 170 3.00 -13.31 -2.75
CA ASN A 170 1.67 -13.72 -2.35
C ASN A 170 1.54 -15.25 -2.22
N TRP A 171 2.53 -16.04 -2.67
CA TRP A 171 2.56 -17.51 -2.51
C TRP A 171 2.47 -18.02 -1.08
N VAL A 172 2.87 -17.19 -0.11
CA VAL A 172 2.81 -17.51 1.32
C VAL A 172 1.40 -17.92 1.74
N ASP A 173 0.39 -17.30 1.11
CA ASP A 173 -1.00 -17.71 1.23
C ASP A 173 -1.67 -17.63 -0.16
N ILE A 174 -1.81 -18.79 -0.81
CA ILE A 174 -2.44 -18.90 -2.14
C ILE A 174 -3.89 -18.43 -2.17
N ASN A 175 -4.54 -18.33 -1.01
CA ASN A 175 -5.93 -17.91 -0.84
C ASN A 175 -6.01 -16.48 -0.24
N LEU A 176 -4.91 -15.72 -0.26
CA LEU A 176 -4.84 -14.38 0.33
C LEU A 176 -5.96 -13.45 -0.17
N PHE A 177 -6.36 -13.59 -1.44
CA PHE A 177 -7.38 -12.76 -2.09
C PHE A 177 -8.75 -13.43 -2.20
N ASP A 178 -8.83 -14.74 -1.98
CA ASP A 178 -10.05 -15.52 -2.20
C ASP A 178 -11.13 -15.13 -1.18
N SER A 179 -12.33 -14.79 -1.67
CA SER A 179 -13.51 -14.48 -0.85
C SER A 179 -13.30 -13.36 0.19
N LYS A 180 -12.39 -12.40 -0.07
CA LYS A 180 -12.08 -11.31 0.88
C LYS A 180 -13.02 -10.10 0.82
N LYS A 181 -14.09 -10.16 0.01
CA LYS A 181 -15.09 -9.07 -0.08
C LYS A 181 -15.62 -8.61 1.28
N HIS A 182 -15.87 -9.54 2.20
CA HIS A 182 -16.34 -9.22 3.55
C HIS A 182 -15.39 -8.29 4.34
N ILE A 183 -14.07 -8.36 4.12
CA ILE A 183 -13.10 -7.44 4.75
C ILE A 183 -13.36 -6.01 4.30
N PHE A 184 -13.64 -5.81 3.01
CA PHE A 184 -13.96 -4.50 2.45
C PHE A 184 -15.34 -4.02 2.91
N ASP A 185 -16.33 -4.91 2.96
CA ASP A 185 -17.67 -4.58 3.47
C ASP A 185 -17.59 -4.13 4.95
N ASN A 186 -16.71 -4.71 5.76
CA ASN A 186 -16.45 -4.29 7.15
C ASN A 186 -15.65 -2.98 7.25
N ALA A 187 -14.71 -2.75 6.34
CA ALA A 187 -13.91 -1.53 6.32
C ALA A 187 -14.71 -0.32 5.79
N LEU A 188 -15.71 -0.57 4.94
CA LEU A 188 -16.49 0.45 4.22
C LEU A 188 -17.09 1.53 5.13
N PRO A 189 -17.75 1.22 6.27
CA PRO A 189 -18.29 2.24 7.17
C PRO A 189 -17.20 3.18 7.72
N ALA A 190 -16.00 2.66 7.96
CA ALA A 190 -14.89 3.45 8.48
C ALA A 190 -14.19 4.26 7.37
N LEU A 191 -14.03 3.69 6.18
CA LEU A 191 -13.49 4.37 4.99
C LEU A 191 -14.38 5.53 4.52
N GLY A 192 -15.70 5.34 4.58
CA GLY A 192 -16.71 6.36 4.22
C GLY A 192 -17.10 7.29 5.36
N SER A 193 -16.52 7.14 6.55
CA SER A 193 -16.87 7.96 7.73
C SER A 193 -16.52 9.43 7.55
N ASP A 194 -17.35 10.32 8.07
CA ASP A 194 -17.01 11.74 8.16
C ASP A 194 -15.76 11.92 9.03
N LEU A 195 -14.90 12.87 8.64
CA LEU A 195 -13.96 13.43 9.61
C LEU A 195 -14.76 14.51 10.32
N ASP A 196 -14.76 14.55 11.65
CA ASP A 196 -15.44 15.63 12.39
C ASP A 196 -14.84 17.00 11.98
N GLU A 197 -15.34 17.60 10.89
CA GLU A 197 -14.78 18.82 10.29
C GLU A 197 -14.88 20.01 11.24
N HIS A 198 -15.84 19.97 12.18
CA HIS A 198 -15.95 20.94 13.26
C HIS A 198 -14.70 20.99 14.14
N LEU A 199 -13.94 19.90 14.27
CA LEU A 199 -12.69 19.87 15.03
C LEU A 199 -11.51 20.50 14.26
N LEU A 200 -11.63 20.66 12.93
CA LEU A 200 -10.60 21.25 12.08
C LEU A 200 -10.61 22.78 12.09
N LYS A 201 -11.74 23.39 12.47
CA LYS A 201 -11.97 24.85 12.42
C LYS A 201 -11.89 25.55 13.78
N VAL A 202 -11.73 24.81 14.87
CA VAL A 202 -11.81 25.37 16.23
C VAL A 202 -10.41 25.75 16.71
N GLU A 203 -10.00 26.98 16.44
CA GLU A 203 -8.82 27.60 17.07
C GLU A 203 -9.16 28.36 18.37
N GLU A 204 -10.44 28.53 18.76
CA GLU A 204 -10.79 29.60 19.71
C GLU A 204 -11.55 29.21 21.01
N HIS A 205 -11.97 27.95 21.23
CA HIS A 205 -12.74 27.57 22.44
C HIS A 205 -12.02 26.60 23.41
N PRO A 206 -11.68 27.02 24.64
CA PRO A 206 -10.95 26.20 25.63
C PRO A 206 -11.65 24.90 26.03
N GLU A 207 -12.98 24.87 26.06
CA GLU A 207 -13.75 23.67 26.43
C GLU A 207 -13.73 22.59 25.34
N ILE A 208 -13.68 23.00 24.07
CA ILE A 208 -13.55 22.09 22.94
C ILE A 208 -12.13 21.52 22.88
N VAL A 209 -11.09 22.32 23.19
CA VAL A 209 -9.71 21.83 23.33
C VAL A 209 -9.59 20.78 24.45
N LYS A 210 -10.35 20.93 25.54
CA LYS A 210 -10.42 19.95 26.63
C LYS A 210 -11.18 18.67 26.26
N ALA A 211 -12.25 18.78 25.47
CA ALA A 211 -12.95 17.62 24.92
C ALA A 211 -12.09 16.89 23.86
N LEU A 212 -11.36 17.65 23.05
CA LEU A 212 -10.42 17.15 22.05
C LEU A 212 -9.24 16.45 22.71
N SER A 213 -8.62 17.01 23.75
CA SER A 213 -7.53 16.34 24.45
C SER A 213 -7.93 15.02 25.14
N SER A 214 -9.24 14.71 25.20
CA SER A 214 -9.77 13.45 25.73
C SER A 214 -10.10 12.39 24.66
N LYS A 215 -10.08 12.72 23.36
CA LYS A 215 -10.42 11.77 22.29
C LYS A 215 -9.21 10.89 21.97
N SER A 216 -9.36 9.59 22.19
CA SER A 216 -8.38 8.56 21.84
C SER A 216 -8.16 8.48 20.33
N LEU A 217 -6.93 8.24 19.89
CA LEU A 217 -6.62 7.84 18.52
C LEU A 217 -7.16 6.42 18.30
N GLU A 218 -7.68 6.13 17.11
CA GLU A 218 -8.26 4.83 16.79
C GLU A 218 -7.47 4.13 15.68
N PHE A 219 -6.87 2.98 16.00
CA PHE A 219 -6.33 2.08 14.99
C PHE A 219 -7.42 1.10 14.57
N ASN A 220 -7.89 1.24 13.33
CA ASN A 220 -8.94 0.39 12.79
C ASN A 220 -8.34 -0.84 12.09
N VAL A 221 -8.60 -2.02 12.63
CA VAL A 221 -8.06 -3.29 12.10
C VAL A 221 -8.65 -3.62 10.73
N ASP A 222 -9.92 -3.29 10.48
CA ASP A 222 -10.58 -3.58 9.20
C ASP A 222 -9.99 -2.74 8.06
N ILE A 223 -9.72 -1.45 8.31
CA ILE A 223 -8.99 -0.59 7.37
C ILE A 223 -7.57 -1.14 7.14
N ALA A 224 -6.86 -1.52 8.20
CA ALA A 224 -5.52 -2.07 8.07
C ALA A 224 -5.50 -3.34 7.18
N ARG A 225 -6.46 -4.25 7.36
CA ARG A 225 -6.59 -5.45 6.52
C ARG A 225 -6.92 -5.12 5.07
N ALA A 226 -7.90 -4.24 4.83
CA ALA A 226 -8.28 -3.83 3.48
C ALA A 226 -7.11 -3.16 2.73
N ILE A 227 -6.41 -2.21 3.37
CA ILE A 227 -5.26 -1.54 2.77
C ILE A 227 -4.10 -2.51 2.55
N LEU A 228 -3.85 -3.45 3.46
CA LEU A 228 -2.83 -4.48 3.26
C LEU A 228 -3.11 -5.33 2.01
N LEU A 229 -4.36 -5.75 1.78
CA LEU A 229 -4.75 -6.47 0.56
C LEU A 229 -4.53 -5.63 -0.70
N MET A 230 -4.90 -4.34 -0.67
CA MET A 230 -4.63 -3.40 -1.76
C MET A 230 -3.12 -3.25 -2.03
N CYS A 231 -2.30 -3.16 -0.98
CA CYS A 231 -0.84 -3.13 -1.10
C CYS A 231 -0.25 -4.45 -1.61
N SER A 232 -0.91 -5.58 -1.34
CA SER A 232 -0.46 -6.91 -1.75
C SER A 232 -0.75 -7.20 -3.22
N ILE A 233 -1.94 -6.80 -3.71
CA ILE A 233 -2.37 -7.12 -5.07
C ILE A 233 -1.60 -6.31 -6.13
N VAL A 234 -1.10 -5.12 -5.78
CA VAL A 234 -0.29 -4.32 -6.73
C VAL A 234 1.05 -4.96 -7.10
N TYR A 235 1.50 -5.96 -6.34
CA TYR A 235 2.66 -6.76 -6.74
C TYR A 235 2.41 -7.66 -7.95
N GLU A 236 1.15 -7.95 -8.26
CA GLU A 236 0.75 -8.85 -9.36
C GLU A 236 0.76 -8.17 -10.73
N ARG A 237 1.17 -6.90 -10.81
CA ARG A 237 1.36 -6.20 -12.09
C ARG A 237 2.48 -6.85 -12.91
N ASP A 238 2.17 -7.26 -14.14
CA ASP A 238 3.16 -7.85 -15.05
C ASP A 238 4.03 -6.78 -15.72
N THR A 239 5.28 -6.68 -15.27
CA THR A 239 6.25 -5.69 -15.76
C THR A 239 6.65 -5.88 -17.22
N ASP A 240 6.54 -7.08 -17.78
CA ASP A 240 6.90 -7.34 -19.18
C ASP A 240 5.89 -6.67 -20.12
N PHE A 241 4.62 -6.69 -19.75
CA PHE A 241 3.58 -5.99 -20.50
C PHE A 241 3.66 -4.47 -20.35
N VAL A 242 4.10 -3.96 -19.20
CA VAL A 242 4.41 -2.52 -19.04
C VAL A 242 5.53 -2.08 -19.99
N GLN A 243 6.58 -2.90 -20.12
CA GLN A 243 7.66 -2.63 -21.07
C GLN A 243 7.18 -2.70 -22.53
N LYS A 244 6.31 -3.67 -22.86
CA LYS A 244 5.69 -3.74 -24.19
C LYS A 244 4.84 -2.50 -24.47
N ALA A 245 4.06 -2.01 -23.50
CA ALA A 245 3.27 -0.79 -23.63
C ALA A 245 4.15 0.43 -23.93
N ALA A 246 5.31 0.52 -23.29
CA ALA A 246 6.30 1.58 -23.52
C ALA A 246 6.92 1.55 -24.92
N HIS A 247 6.94 0.40 -25.59
CA HIS A 247 7.49 0.23 -26.94
C HIS A 247 6.42 0.07 -28.02
N ALA A 248 5.14 0.09 -27.65
CA ALA A 248 4.02 -0.09 -28.58
C ALA A 248 3.94 1.06 -29.58
N SER A 249 3.61 0.73 -30.84
CA SER A 249 3.45 1.74 -31.89
C SER A 249 2.23 2.61 -31.60
N VAL A 250 2.24 3.87 -32.04
CA VAL A 250 1.04 4.72 -31.97
C VAL A 250 0.07 4.23 -33.04
N SER A 251 -0.96 3.49 -32.62
CA SER A 251 -2.04 3.12 -33.53
C SER A 251 -3.06 4.26 -33.64
N LYS A 252 -3.65 4.44 -34.83
CA LYS A 252 -4.82 5.32 -35.02
C LYS A 252 -6.13 4.66 -34.56
N THR A 253 -6.10 3.37 -34.20
CA THR A 253 -7.27 2.64 -33.69
C THR A 253 -7.38 2.81 -32.18
N GLN A 254 -8.60 3.04 -31.66
CA GLN A 254 -8.87 2.98 -30.22
C GLN A 254 -9.45 1.62 -29.81
N PRO A 255 -9.06 1.06 -28.65
CA PRO A 255 -7.95 1.51 -27.80
C PRO A 255 -6.59 1.33 -28.50
N ASP A 256 -5.65 2.21 -28.15
CA ASP A 256 -4.26 2.11 -28.62
C ASP A 256 -3.63 0.81 -28.10
N GLU A 257 -2.66 0.26 -28.84
CA GLU A 257 -1.99 -0.99 -28.50
C GLU A 257 -1.30 -0.91 -27.12
N SER A 258 -0.82 0.28 -26.77
CA SER A 258 -0.23 0.53 -25.45
C SER A 258 -1.21 0.40 -24.31
N VAL A 259 -2.44 0.88 -24.50
CA VAL A 259 -3.53 0.75 -23.53
C VAL A 259 -3.87 -0.73 -23.34
N LEU A 260 -3.95 -1.50 -24.43
CA LEU A 260 -4.18 -2.94 -24.34
C LEU A 260 -3.08 -3.65 -23.55
N PHE A 261 -1.81 -3.36 -23.81
CA PHE A 261 -0.72 -3.94 -23.02
C PHE A 261 -0.76 -3.56 -21.55
N LEU A 262 -1.19 -2.34 -21.20
CA LEU A 262 -1.38 -1.99 -19.80
C LEU A 262 -2.51 -2.78 -19.15
N ILE A 263 -3.63 -3.01 -19.84
CA ILE A 263 -4.70 -3.87 -19.33
C ILE A 263 -4.17 -5.29 -19.11
N LYS A 264 -3.37 -5.84 -20.04
CA LYS A 264 -2.73 -7.15 -19.83
C LYS A 264 -1.85 -7.15 -18.58
N SER A 265 -1.13 -6.06 -18.33
CA SER A 265 -0.30 -5.94 -17.13
C SER A 265 -1.11 -5.82 -15.84
N GLU A 266 -2.35 -5.32 -15.92
CA GLU A 266 -3.16 -4.91 -14.78
C GLU A 266 -4.39 -5.79 -14.51
N GLU A 267 -4.62 -6.79 -15.36
CA GLU A 267 -5.79 -7.65 -15.35
C GLU A 267 -6.13 -8.21 -13.96
N ARG A 268 -5.15 -8.77 -13.26
CA ARG A 268 -5.36 -9.35 -11.93
C ARG A 268 -5.82 -8.34 -10.90
N MET A 269 -5.25 -7.13 -10.93
CA MET A 269 -5.64 -6.07 -10.00
C MET A 269 -7.06 -5.60 -10.30
N LEU A 270 -7.41 -5.46 -11.59
CA LEU A 270 -8.75 -5.10 -12.03
C LEU A 270 -9.79 -6.16 -11.64
N GLN A 271 -9.47 -7.44 -11.88
CA GLN A 271 -10.33 -8.57 -11.55
C GLN A 271 -10.61 -8.62 -10.04
N VAL A 272 -9.56 -8.63 -9.23
CA VAL A 272 -9.69 -8.73 -7.76
C VAL A 272 -10.37 -7.48 -7.17
N ALA A 273 -10.12 -6.29 -7.73
CA ALA A 273 -10.83 -5.07 -7.32
C ALA A 273 -12.35 -5.15 -7.62
N ASP A 274 -12.74 -5.66 -8.79
CA ASP A 274 -14.16 -5.87 -9.12
C ASP A 274 -14.82 -6.90 -8.19
N GLU A 275 -14.11 -7.98 -7.83
CA GLU A 275 -14.59 -8.96 -6.84
C GLU A 275 -14.82 -8.34 -5.45
N TRP A 276 -14.01 -7.35 -5.06
CA TRP A 276 -14.22 -6.58 -3.84
C TRP A 276 -15.33 -5.53 -3.98
N GLY A 277 -15.70 -5.17 -5.21
CA GLY A 277 -16.69 -4.16 -5.53
C GLY A 277 -16.14 -2.73 -5.47
N ILE A 278 -14.85 -2.55 -5.77
CA ILE A 278 -14.15 -1.26 -5.78
C ILE A 278 -13.47 -1.02 -7.13
N GLY A 279 -13.31 0.25 -7.50
CA GLY A 279 -12.56 0.63 -8.70
C GLY A 279 -11.05 0.57 -8.46
N PHE A 280 -10.29 0.18 -9.47
CA PHE A 280 -8.83 0.27 -9.49
C PHE A 280 -8.34 1.01 -10.72
N VAL A 281 -7.29 1.82 -10.55
CA VAL A 281 -6.50 2.43 -11.63
C VAL A 281 -5.02 2.52 -11.23
N SER A 282 -4.12 2.27 -12.18
CA SER A 282 -2.72 2.68 -12.05
C SER A 282 -2.57 4.18 -12.27
N VAL A 283 -1.70 4.81 -11.49
CA VAL A 283 -1.61 6.27 -11.41
C VAL A 283 -0.28 6.80 -11.92
N ALA A 284 0.82 6.28 -11.40
CA ALA A 284 2.14 6.78 -11.75
C ALA A 284 3.18 5.68 -11.63
N ASP A 285 3.97 5.50 -12.68
CA ASP A 285 5.25 4.81 -12.59
C ASP A 285 6.31 5.76 -12.06
N PHE A 286 7.16 5.28 -11.16
CA PHE A 286 8.30 6.06 -10.69
C PHE A 286 9.43 5.98 -11.73
N GLN A 287 10.69 6.02 -11.28
CA GLN A 287 11.84 6.09 -12.18
C GLN A 287 12.02 4.88 -13.12
N LYS A 288 11.40 3.72 -12.84
CA LYS A 288 11.52 2.51 -13.68
C LYS A 288 10.15 1.96 -14.04
N LEU A 289 10.03 1.49 -15.29
CA LEU A 289 8.84 0.77 -15.78
C LEU A 289 8.63 -0.59 -15.08
N SER A 290 9.71 -1.21 -14.60
CA SER A 290 9.64 -2.44 -13.79
C SER A 290 9.58 -2.16 -12.28
N GLY A 291 9.64 -0.88 -11.89
CA GLY A 291 9.95 -0.48 -10.53
C GLY A 291 8.74 -0.36 -9.63
N PRO A 292 8.86 0.39 -8.52
CA PRO A 292 7.70 0.76 -7.74
C PRO A 292 6.75 1.60 -8.63
N PHE A 293 5.46 1.50 -8.34
CA PHE A 293 4.45 2.36 -8.96
C PHE A 293 3.35 2.65 -7.93
N ALA A 294 2.53 3.65 -8.22
CA ALA A 294 1.37 4.02 -7.43
C ALA A 294 0.07 3.57 -8.11
N GLY A 295 -0.81 2.94 -7.34
CA GLY A 295 -2.16 2.57 -7.75
C GLY A 295 -3.20 3.21 -6.83
N CYS A 296 -4.40 3.48 -7.35
CA CYS A 296 -5.53 4.00 -6.60
C CYS A 296 -6.67 2.98 -6.60
N PHE A 297 -7.16 2.67 -5.41
CA PHE A 297 -8.44 2.02 -5.21
C PHE A 297 -9.47 3.05 -4.79
N TYR A 298 -10.68 3.01 -5.32
CA TYR A 298 -11.68 4.00 -4.98
C TYR A 298 -13.09 3.43 -5.02
N SER A 299 -14.00 4.09 -4.33
CA SER A 299 -15.42 3.83 -4.42
C SER A 299 -16.19 5.14 -4.36
N TYR A 300 -17.12 5.31 -5.29
CA TYR A 300 -18.11 6.39 -5.33
C TYR A 300 -19.39 5.98 -6.09
N GLU A 301 -19.30 4.98 -6.98
CA GLU A 301 -20.41 4.51 -7.83
C GLU A 301 -21.45 3.68 -7.05
N HIS A 302 -21.04 3.00 -5.99
CA HIS A 302 -21.88 2.06 -5.22
C HIS A 302 -22.06 2.47 -3.77
N ILE A 303 -21.88 3.75 -3.47
CA ILE A 303 -21.92 4.28 -2.11
C ILE A 303 -23.34 4.73 -1.77
N GLY A 304 -23.81 4.38 -0.57
CA GLY A 304 -25.11 4.81 -0.09
C GLY A 304 -25.18 6.33 0.09
N GLN A 305 -26.38 6.90 0.05
CA GLN A 305 -26.62 8.35 0.15
C GLN A 305 -25.94 9.00 1.38
N TYR A 306 -25.68 8.23 2.43
CA TYR A 306 -25.12 8.72 3.70
C TYR A 306 -23.61 8.54 3.84
N ASP A 307 -22.97 7.74 2.99
CA ASP A 307 -21.55 7.45 3.10
C ASP A 307 -20.73 8.43 2.23
N ASN A 308 -19.48 8.70 2.60
CA ASN A 308 -18.58 9.52 1.78
C ASN A 308 -17.83 8.67 0.75
N PRO A 309 -17.55 9.22 -0.44
CA PRO A 309 -16.60 8.59 -1.35
C PRO A 309 -15.21 8.51 -0.72
N TYR A 310 -14.46 7.49 -1.12
CA TYR A 310 -13.09 7.31 -0.65
C TYR A 310 -12.14 6.86 -1.76
N ILE A 311 -10.88 7.22 -1.58
CA ILE A 311 -9.73 6.82 -2.38
C ILE A 311 -8.69 6.27 -1.41
N VAL A 312 -8.09 5.13 -1.75
CA VAL A 312 -6.90 4.58 -1.12
C VAL A 312 -5.79 4.58 -2.16
N LEU A 313 -4.81 5.46 -1.97
CA LEU A 313 -3.62 5.52 -2.80
C LEU A 313 -2.55 4.59 -2.20
N VAL A 314 -2.16 3.56 -2.94
CA VAL A 314 -1.19 2.57 -2.50
C VAL A 314 0.08 2.57 -3.36
N MET A 315 1.22 2.30 -2.74
CA MET A 315 2.50 2.17 -3.43
C MET A 315 2.98 0.74 -3.41
N LYS A 316 3.33 0.21 -4.59
CA LYS A 316 4.00 -1.09 -4.72
C LYS A 316 5.41 -0.99 -4.13
N GLY A 317 5.79 -1.98 -3.33
CA GLY A 317 7.15 -2.12 -2.83
C GLY A 317 8.05 -3.00 -3.72
N THR A 318 9.15 -3.44 -3.12
CA THR A 318 10.21 -4.17 -3.83
C THR A 318 9.76 -5.58 -4.21
N SER A 319 9.95 -5.97 -5.47
CA SER A 319 9.78 -7.37 -5.85
C SER A 319 11.02 -8.17 -5.43
N PRO A 320 10.91 -9.39 -4.84
CA PRO A 320 12.06 -10.20 -4.42
C PRO A 320 13.09 -10.48 -5.53
N THR A 321 12.66 -10.35 -6.79
CA THR A 321 13.47 -10.52 -7.98
C THR A 321 14.15 -9.22 -8.48
N ASP A 322 13.75 -8.02 -8.04
CA ASP A 322 14.44 -6.77 -8.38
C ASP A 322 15.48 -6.40 -7.31
N PHE A 323 16.63 -7.06 -7.39
CA PHE A 323 17.78 -6.83 -6.52
C PHE A 323 18.25 -5.36 -6.51
N THR A 324 17.97 -4.61 -7.56
CA THR A 324 18.33 -3.20 -7.62
C THR A 324 17.58 -2.37 -6.58
N GLU A 325 16.32 -2.71 -6.34
CA GLU A 325 15.49 -2.06 -5.33
C GLU A 325 16.01 -2.41 -3.94
N TRP A 326 16.39 -3.67 -3.70
CA TRP A 326 17.04 -4.08 -2.44
C TRP A 326 18.33 -3.30 -2.14
N ILE A 327 19.17 -3.05 -3.15
CA ILE A 327 20.38 -2.22 -2.96
C ILE A 327 19.98 -0.79 -2.56
N GLN A 328 18.99 -0.22 -3.26
CA GLN A 328 18.49 1.12 -3.00
C GLN A 328 17.89 1.23 -1.59
N ASP A 329 17.22 0.19 -1.10
CA ASP A 329 16.61 0.12 0.24
C ASP A 329 17.67 -0.01 1.36
N CYS A 330 18.79 -0.66 1.06
CA CYS A 330 19.89 -0.85 2.01
C CYS A 330 20.90 0.31 2.01
N GLU A 331 20.90 1.14 0.96
CA GLU A 331 21.81 2.27 0.82
C GLU A 331 21.50 3.32 1.89
N CYS A 332 22.33 3.37 2.94
CA CYS A 332 22.19 4.33 4.04
C CYS A 332 22.63 5.73 3.63
N LYS A 333 21.85 6.32 2.73
CA LYS A 333 22.04 7.67 2.26
C LYS A 333 20.84 8.56 2.53
N LEU A 334 21.13 9.66 3.20
CA LEU A 334 20.20 10.74 3.45
C LEU A 334 20.41 11.86 2.43
N GLU A 335 19.32 12.41 1.91
CA GLU A 335 19.28 13.59 1.06
C GLU A 335 18.43 14.68 1.71
N SER A 336 18.79 15.94 1.47
CA SER A 336 18.03 17.08 1.96
C SER A 336 16.65 17.07 1.34
N ALA A 337 15.62 17.10 2.18
CA ALA A 337 14.23 17.07 1.75
C ALA A 337 13.52 18.42 1.94
N GLY A 338 14.27 19.49 2.23
CA GLY A 338 13.70 20.79 2.63
C GLY A 338 12.83 21.47 1.55
N ASP A 339 13.06 21.14 0.30
CA ASP A 339 12.37 21.66 -0.89
C ASP A 339 10.92 21.16 -1.01
N PHE A 340 10.64 19.91 -0.65
CA PHE A 340 9.26 19.36 -0.66
C PHE A 340 8.70 19.07 0.74
N LEU A 341 9.54 18.73 1.71
CA LEU A 341 9.14 18.31 3.07
C LEU A 341 9.50 19.36 4.14
N ALA A 342 9.83 20.59 3.72
CA ALA A 342 10.19 21.76 4.52
C ALA A 342 11.47 21.64 5.37
N THR A 343 11.84 20.46 5.87
CA THR A 343 13.01 20.30 6.72
C THR A 343 13.55 18.87 6.78
N GLY A 344 14.73 18.73 7.41
CA GLY A 344 15.37 17.44 7.68
C GLY A 344 15.87 16.75 6.42
N MET A 345 16.13 15.46 6.56
CA MET A 345 16.68 14.63 5.51
C MET A 345 15.80 13.40 5.31
N ALA A 346 15.58 13.00 4.07
CA ALA A 346 14.89 11.78 3.70
C ALA A 346 15.89 10.74 3.18
N HIS A 347 15.53 9.47 3.24
CA HIS A 347 16.26 8.42 2.55
C HIS A 347 16.29 8.72 1.06
N GLU A 348 17.47 8.86 0.44
CA GLU A 348 17.62 9.29 -0.96
C GLU A 348 16.77 8.40 -1.87
N GLY A 349 16.91 7.07 -1.77
CA GLY A 349 16.16 6.15 -2.62
C GLY A 349 14.64 6.34 -2.62
N PHE A 350 14.04 6.66 -1.47
CA PHE A 350 12.59 6.88 -1.36
C PHE A 350 12.22 8.29 -1.82
N TYR A 351 13.06 9.29 -1.47
CA TYR A 351 12.86 10.68 -1.84
C TYR A 351 12.95 10.88 -3.36
N ASP A 352 14.01 10.39 -3.99
CA ASP A 352 14.24 10.43 -5.43
C ASP A 352 13.13 9.71 -6.22
N SER A 353 12.49 8.70 -5.64
CA SER A 353 11.36 8.02 -6.28
C SER A 353 10.14 8.94 -6.42
N LEU A 354 9.89 9.81 -5.44
CA LEU A 354 8.78 10.77 -5.45
C LEU A 354 9.13 12.10 -6.13
N PHE A 355 10.32 12.60 -5.82
CA PHE A 355 10.83 13.93 -6.15
C PHE A 355 12.19 13.80 -6.87
N PRO A 356 12.26 13.14 -8.04
CA PRO A 356 13.52 12.96 -8.74
C PRO A 356 14.19 14.31 -9.02
N SER A 357 15.45 14.42 -8.63
CA SER A 357 16.24 15.63 -8.89
C SER A 357 16.39 15.93 -10.40
N LYS A 358 16.60 17.20 -10.75
CA LYS A 358 16.59 17.79 -12.13
C LYS A 358 17.51 17.13 -13.17
N SER A 359 18.26 16.09 -12.82
CA SER A 359 19.13 15.34 -13.74
C SER A 359 18.38 14.33 -14.62
N PHE A 360 17.05 14.18 -14.44
CA PHE A 360 16.21 13.31 -15.24
C PHE A 360 15.25 14.14 -16.12
N CYS A 361 15.18 13.80 -17.41
CA CYS A 361 14.31 14.41 -18.42
C CYS A 361 12.80 14.14 -18.21
N HIS A 362 12.34 13.94 -16.98
CA HIS A 362 10.92 13.68 -16.73
C HIS A 362 10.09 14.92 -17.07
N GLN A 363 9.13 14.77 -17.99
CA GLN A 363 8.16 15.83 -18.31
C GLN A 363 7.19 16.10 -17.14
N VAL A 364 6.90 15.08 -16.31
CA VAL A 364 6.02 15.18 -15.12
C VAL A 364 6.63 14.39 -13.95
N LEU A 365 6.69 15.02 -12.77
CA LEU A 365 7.13 14.36 -11.52
C LEU A 365 6.07 13.35 -11.05
N PRO A 366 6.47 12.16 -10.54
CA PRO A 366 5.53 11.17 -10.04
C PRO A 366 4.60 11.71 -8.96
N TYR A 367 5.11 12.56 -8.06
CA TYR A 367 4.30 13.28 -7.07
C TYR A 367 3.14 14.04 -7.72
N PHE A 368 3.41 14.90 -8.70
CA PHE A 368 2.36 15.71 -9.33
C PHE A 368 1.34 14.86 -10.07
N ARG A 369 1.78 13.80 -10.74
CA ARG A 369 0.86 12.87 -11.40
C ARG A 369 -0.08 12.21 -10.40
N MET A 370 0.43 11.77 -9.24
CA MET A 370 -0.42 11.20 -8.19
C MET A 370 -1.47 12.18 -7.70
N ILE A 371 -1.06 13.43 -7.40
CA ILE A 371 -1.99 14.46 -6.93
C ILE A 371 -3.06 14.78 -7.99
N GLU A 372 -2.67 14.91 -9.25
CA GLU A 372 -3.58 15.19 -10.36
C GLU A 372 -4.62 14.08 -10.54
N MET A 373 -4.20 12.81 -10.49
CA MET A 373 -5.13 11.68 -10.64
C MET A 373 -6.06 11.55 -9.44
N VAL A 374 -5.56 11.72 -8.22
CA VAL A 374 -6.40 11.73 -7.00
C VAL A 374 -7.44 12.85 -7.08
N LYS A 375 -7.05 14.06 -7.53
CA LYS A 375 -7.98 15.17 -7.78
C LYS A 375 -9.01 14.83 -8.86
N THR A 376 -8.59 14.15 -9.93
CA THR A 376 -9.50 13.75 -11.02
C THR A 376 -10.57 12.80 -10.51
N ILE A 377 -10.18 11.77 -9.74
CA ILE A 377 -11.12 10.82 -9.15
C ILE A 377 -12.04 11.52 -8.13
N ALA A 378 -11.48 12.36 -7.26
CA ALA A 378 -12.26 13.09 -6.27
C ALA A 378 -13.25 14.08 -6.89
N ALA A 379 -12.88 14.72 -8.00
CA ALA A 379 -13.78 15.62 -8.74
C ALA A 379 -14.95 14.86 -9.36
N GLU A 380 -14.72 13.67 -9.91
CA GLU A 380 -15.78 12.83 -10.43
C GLU A 380 -16.70 12.30 -9.31
N ALA A 381 -16.10 11.86 -8.20
CA ALA A 381 -16.85 11.46 -7.01
C ALA A 381 -17.69 12.61 -6.44
N PHE A 382 -17.17 13.84 -6.42
CA PHE A 382 -17.88 15.03 -5.97
C PHE A 382 -19.05 15.37 -6.91
N LYS A 383 -18.89 15.26 -8.23
CA LYS A 383 -20.02 15.42 -9.18
C LYS A 383 -21.12 14.40 -8.94
N HIS A 384 -20.76 13.16 -8.63
CA HIS A 384 -21.71 12.07 -8.43
C HIS A 384 -22.44 12.15 -7.08
N THR A 385 -21.73 12.52 -6.01
CA THR A 385 -22.22 12.40 -4.63
C THR A 385 -22.49 13.75 -3.95
N GLY A 386 -21.92 14.84 -4.45
CA GLY A 386 -21.91 16.16 -3.78
C GLY A 386 -21.04 16.22 -2.52
N LYS A 387 -20.28 15.16 -2.22
CA LYS A 387 -19.48 15.02 -0.99
C LYS A 387 -17.98 15.00 -1.27
N LYS A 388 -17.20 15.47 -0.30
CA LYS A 388 -15.74 15.38 -0.37
C LYS A 388 -15.30 13.92 -0.27
N CYS A 389 -14.19 13.62 -0.94
CA CYS A 389 -13.61 12.30 -0.97
C CYS A 389 -12.58 12.12 0.16
N ASN A 390 -12.74 11.06 0.95
CA ASN A 390 -11.73 10.64 1.91
C ASN A 390 -10.51 10.08 1.17
N LEU A 391 -9.30 10.49 1.54
CA LEU A 391 -8.05 9.98 0.98
C LEU A 391 -7.23 9.26 2.04
N PHE A 392 -7.04 7.96 1.87
CA PHE A 392 -6.12 7.14 2.64
C PHE A 392 -4.85 6.87 1.83
N VAL A 393 -3.73 6.66 2.53
CA VAL A 393 -2.45 6.34 1.91
C VAL A 393 -1.95 5.00 2.46
N GLY A 394 -1.51 4.11 1.57
CA GLY A 394 -1.05 2.77 1.92
C GLY A 394 0.29 2.41 1.29
N GLY A 395 1.03 1.52 1.94
CA GLY A 395 2.20 0.92 1.29
C GLY A 395 2.76 -0.25 2.08
N HIS A 396 3.42 -1.17 1.36
CA HIS A 396 4.14 -2.30 1.93
C HIS A 396 5.63 -2.23 1.54
N SER A 397 6.54 -2.60 2.45
CA SER A 397 7.99 -2.65 2.19
C SER A 397 8.55 -1.31 1.67
N LEU A 398 9.30 -1.28 0.56
CA LEU A 398 9.72 -0.05 -0.12
C LEU A 398 8.55 0.91 -0.39
N GLY A 399 7.40 0.39 -0.81
CA GLY A 399 6.20 1.17 -1.07
C GLY A 399 5.71 1.87 0.19
N ALA A 400 5.87 1.24 1.36
CA ALA A 400 5.59 1.86 2.65
C ALA A 400 6.53 3.04 2.94
N GLY A 401 7.80 2.93 2.56
CA GLY A 401 8.78 4.01 2.69
C GLY A 401 8.41 5.23 1.86
N ILE A 402 8.02 5.01 0.60
CA ILE A 402 7.52 6.03 -0.32
C ILE A 402 6.20 6.63 0.18
N ALA A 403 5.25 5.79 0.59
CA ALA A 403 3.97 6.21 1.16
C ALA A 403 4.15 7.14 2.37
N SER A 404 5.15 6.85 3.21
CA SER A 404 5.49 7.69 4.38
C SER A 404 5.92 9.10 4.00
N LEU A 405 6.78 9.22 2.99
CA LEU A 405 7.26 10.53 2.52
C LEU A 405 6.17 11.30 1.74
N LEU A 406 5.33 10.58 0.98
CA LEU A 406 4.16 11.20 0.36
C LEU A 406 3.22 11.76 1.44
N TYR A 407 2.88 10.96 2.44
CA TYR A 407 1.98 11.40 3.51
C TYR A 407 2.59 12.57 4.30
N ALA A 408 3.91 12.58 4.52
CA ALA A 408 4.61 13.73 5.08
C ALA A 408 4.41 15.01 4.24
N ARG A 409 4.49 14.91 2.90
CA ARG A 409 4.21 16.04 2.00
C ARG A 409 2.75 16.51 2.09
N LEU A 410 1.80 15.58 2.10
CA LEU A 410 0.36 15.91 2.20
C LEU A 410 0.00 16.57 3.53
N LEU A 411 0.74 16.26 4.60
CA LEU A 411 0.61 16.94 5.89
C LEU A 411 1.26 18.32 5.91
N GLU A 412 2.41 18.47 5.24
CA GLU A 412 3.15 19.73 5.16
C GLU A 412 2.48 20.75 4.23
N SER A 413 1.85 20.30 3.15
CA SER A 413 1.20 21.15 2.14
C SER A 413 -0.18 20.57 1.77
N PRO A 414 -1.16 20.62 2.69
CA PRO A 414 -2.50 20.07 2.46
C PRO A 414 -3.24 20.76 1.30
N GLU A 415 -2.85 21.98 0.93
CA GLU A 415 -3.39 22.74 -0.19
C GLU A 415 -3.16 22.02 -1.53
N ASP A 416 -2.14 21.16 -1.60
CA ASP A 416 -1.86 20.35 -2.79
C ASP A 416 -3.05 19.43 -3.13
N LEU A 417 -3.90 19.05 -2.17
CA LEU A 417 -5.08 18.21 -2.40
C LEU A 417 -6.31 18.98 -2.90
N GLY A 418 -6.42 20.28 -2.64
CA GLY A 418 -7.61 21.08 -2.94
C GLY A 418 -8.83 20.76 -2.06
N ASP A 419 -9.97 21.38 -2.36
CA ASP A 419 -11.11 21.46 -1.43
C ASP A 419 -12.04 20.24 -1.44
N GLN A 420 -11.89 19.35 -2.43
CA GLN A 420 -12.76 18.19 -2.63
C GLN A 420 -12.24 16.93 -1.93
N ILE A 421 -11.09 17.01 -1.28
CA ILE A 421 -10.41 15.85 -0.68
C ILE A 421 -10.18 16.10 0.80
N VAL A 422 -10.49 15.09 1.61
CA VAL A 422 -10.17 15.06 3.04
C VAL A 422 -9.09 14.00 3.25
N LEU A 423 -7.86 14.43 3.52
CA LEU A 423 -6.80 13.51 3.93
C LEU A 423 -7.23 12.79 5.21
N ARG A 424 -7.13 11.46 5.24
CA ARG A 424 -7.42 10.56 6.37
C ARG A 424 -6.11 9.93 6.86
N ASP A 425 -6.21 8.75 7.46
CA ASP A 425 -5.07 8.00 7.98
C ASP A 425 -4.19 7.43 6.87
N ALA A 426 -2.94 7.11 7.25
CA ALA A 426 -2.05 6.29 6.44
C ALA A 426 -1.73 4.98 7.15
N TYR A 427 -1.72 3.87 6.40
CA TYR A 427 -1.40 2.53 6.90
C TYR A 427 -0.21 1.97 6.14
N THR A 428 0.90 1.79 6.85
CA THR A 428 2.16 1.34 6.26
C THR A 428 2.63 0.05 6.92
N PHE A 429 3.07 -0.91 6.11
CA PHE A 429 3.40 -2.27 6.54
C PHE A 429 4.85 -2.60 6.18
N GLY A 430 5.61 -3.16 7.12
CA GLY A 430 7.02 -3.51 6.86
C GLY A 430 7.89 -2.30 6.50
N THR A 431 7.52 -1.12 7.02
CA THR A 431 8.10 0.15 6.61
C THR A 431 9.56 0.29 7.04
N PRO A 432 10.52 0.50 6.11
CA PRO A 432 11.90 0.81 6.44
C PRO A 432 12.02 2.17 7.16
N ARG A 433 13.22 2.51 7.65
CA ARG A 433 13.48 3.86 8.19
C ARG A 433 13.62 4.86 7.05
N THR A 434 12.75 5.87 7.02
CA THR A 434 12.56 6.71 5.83
C THR A 434 13.25 8.06 5.90
N CYS A 435 13.64 8.51 7.09
CA CYS A 435 14.13 9.88 7.27
C CYS A 435 15.07 10.03 8.46
N ASP A 436 15.55 11.25 8.69
CA ASP A 436 16.27 11.61 9.91
C ASP A 436 15.32 11.98 11.08
N ALA A 437 15.91 12.18 12.26
CA ALA A 437 15.21 12.58 13.48
C ALA A 437 14.45 13.92 13.32
N ARG A 438 15.01 14.84 12.51
CA ARG A 438 14.45 16.18 12.31
C ARG A 438 13.18 16.14 11.47
N LEU A 439 13.20 15.43 10.34
CA LEU A 439 12.03 15.23 9.50
C LEU A 439 10.96 14.40 10.25
N ALA A 440 11.34 13.35 10.99
CA ALA A 440 10.39 12.59 11.81
C ALA A 440 9.67 13.46 12.83
N SER A 441 10.41 14.36 13.51
CA SER A 441 9.83 15.31 14.47
C SER A 441 8.93 16.35 13.79
N ARG A 442 9.25 16.77 12.56
CA ARG A 442 8.38 17.66 11.76
C ARG A 442 7.06 16.97 11.41
N VAL A 443 7.10 15.71 10.99
CA VAL A 443 5.88 14.96 10.68
C VAL A 443 5.04 14.73 11.93
N ASP A 444 5.66 14.38 13.06
CA ASP A 444 4.96 14.29 14.34
C ASP A 444 4.29 15.61 14.73
N TYR A 445 4.94 16.75 14.48
CA TYR A 445 4.34 18.06 14.69
C TYR A 445 3.13 18.28 13.76
N ASN A 446 3.24 17.97 12.47
CA ASN A 446 2.15 18.17 11.50
C ASN A 446 0.96 17.23 11.74
N LEU A 447 1.20 16.01 12.20
CA LEU A 447 0.15 15.07 12.64
C LEU A 447 -0.69 15.63 13.78
N ASN A 448 -0.06 16.42 14.66
CA ASN A 448 -0.72 17.08 15.79
C ASN A 448 -1.26 18.48 15.46
N LYS A 449 -1.21 18.93 14.20
CA LYS A 449 -1.60 20.31 13.82
C LYS A 449 -2.88 20.36 12.97
N PRO A 450 -3.89 21.15 13.41
CA PRO A 450 -4.16 21.60 14.77
C PRO A 450 -4.39 20.41 15.70
N ILE A 451 -4.41 20.71 17.00
CA ILE A 451 -4.52 19.73 18.07
C ILE A 451 -5.73 18.83 17.80
N ASN A 452 -5.43 17.54 17.62
CA ASN A 452 -6.39 16.46 17.41
C ASN A 452 -7.22 16.51 16.11
N ARG A 453 -6.57 16.46 14.94
CA ARG A 453 -7.23 16.25 13.64
C ARG A 453 -7.77 14.82 13.42
N GLY A 454 -7.60 13.87 14.35
CA GLY A 454 -8.04 12.49 14.17
C GLY A 454 -7.42 11.77 12.97
N ARG A 455 -6.32 12.29 12.42
CA ARG A 455 -5.57 11.69 11.30
C ARG A 455 -4.25 11.19 11.83
N GLN A 456 -3.93 9.94 11.53
CA GLN A 456 -2.74 9.30 12.03
C GLN A 456 -2.06 8.49 10.94
N MET A 457 -0.73 8.45 11.01
CA MET A 457 0.05 7.48 10.27
C MET A 457 0.35 6.29 11.18
N TRP A 458 -0.14 5.12 10.80
CA TRP A 458 0.06 3.84 11.47
C TRP A 458 1.16 3.06 10.76
N ARG A 459 2.19 2.69 11.53
CA ARG A 459 3.31 1.87 11.07
C ARG A 459 3.17 0.47 11.66
N VAL A 460 2.61 -0.44 10.89
CA VAL A 460 2.41 -1.83 11.30
C VAL A 460 3.72 -2.60 11.09
N CYS A 461 4.20 -3.24 12.15
CA CYS A 461 5.42 -4.06 12.14
C CYS A 461 5.07 -5.47 12.61
N ASN A 462 5.61 -6.49 11.95
CA ASN A 462 5.33 -7.88 12.28
C ASN A 462 6.49 -8.54 13.03
N ARG A 463 6.19 -9.20 14.15
CA ARG A 463 7.11 -10.06 14.92
C ARG A 463 6.48 -11.39 15.30
N SER A 464 5.50 -11.83 14.52
CA SER A 464 4.71 -13.01 14.84
C SER A 464 5.53 -14.30 14.84
N ARG A 465 6.47 -14.50 13.90
CA ARG A 465 7.40 -15.65 13.91
C ARG A 465 8.80 -15.33 14.43
N SER A 466 9.24 -14.08 14.38
CA SER A 466 10.55 -13.62 14.86
C SER A 466 10.40 -12.63 16.02
N PRO A 467 10.22 -13.07 17.29
CA PRO A 467 9.97 -12.15 18.40
C PRO A 467 11.12 -11.17 18.69
N ILE A 468 12.36 -11.60 18.42
CA ILE A 468 13.57 -10.83 18.74
C ILE A 468 13.83 -9.78 17.65
N ILE A 469 13.94 -10.22 16.40
CA ILE A 469 14.33 -9.35 15.28
C ILE A 469 13.07 -8.70 14.68
N GLY A 470 12.04 -9.51 14.47
CA GLY A 470 10.85 -9.15 13.68
C GLY A 470 11.14 -9.17 12.18
N ASP A 471 10.24 -8.55 11.43
CA ASP A 471 10.45 -8.12 10.06
C ASP A 471 11.77 -7.32 9.95
N CYS A 472 12.71 -7.86 9.19
CA CYS A 472 14.04 -7.28 9.03
C CYS A 472 14.03 -5.92 8.31
N VAL A 473 13.10 -5.67 7.40
CA VAL A 473 13.04 -4.43 6.61
C VAL A 473 12.72 -3.25 7.51
N THR A 474 11.89 -3.45 8.54
CA THR A 474 11.57 -2.40 9.53
C THR A 474 12.80 -1.93 10.33
N ARG A 475 13.92 -2.66 10.24
CA ARG A 475 15.18 -2.40 10.93
C ARG A 475 16.26 -1.80 10.04
N VAL A 476 15.97 -1.58 8.75
CA VAL A 476 16.92 -1.02 7.78
C VAL A 476 16.38 0.31 7.23
N PRO A 477 17.25 1.31 6.98
CA PRO A 477 18.56 1.50 7.56
C PRO A 477 18.56 1.42 9.09
N PRO A 478 19.64 0.95 9.73
CA PRO A 478 19.72 0.94 11.17
C PRO A 478 19.81 2.36 11.73
N GLY A 479 19.08 2.60 12.80
CA GLY A 479 18.98 3.89 13.45
C GLY A 479 18.24 3.78 14.78
N ILE A 480 18.50 4.73 15.67
CA ILE A 480 17.88 4.79 17.00
C ILE A 480 16.95 5.99 17.16
N ALA A 481 16.88 6.86 16.16
CA ALA A 481 16.07 8.06 16.19
C ALA A 481 14.56 7.79 16.14
N SER A 482 14.10 6.57 15.84
CA SER A 482 12.69 6.22 16.05
C SER A 482 12.26 6.57 17.48
N ASN A 483 13.06 6.19 18.48
CA ASN A 483 12.74 6.48 19.88
C ASN A 483 12.77 7.99 20.18
N ARG A 484 11.58 8.57 20.34
CA ARG A 484 11.34 9.99 20.64
C ARG A 484 12.16 10.51 21.82
N GLY A 485 12.37 9.68 22.85
CA GLY A 485 13.10 10.06 24.07
C GLY A 485 14.59 10.33 23.85
N VAL A 486 15.18 9.80 22.78
CA VAL A 486 16.61 10.02 22.46
C VAL A 486 16.83 10.91 21.24
N ARG A 487 15.78 11.27 20.48
CA ARG A 487 15.90 12.08 19.26
C ARG A 487 16.68 13.37 19.46
N GLY A 488 16.42 14.08 20.57
CA GLY A 488 17.09 15.34 20.90
C GLY A 488 18.59 15.21 21.18
N ALA A 489 19.08 13.99 21.49
CA ALA A 489 20.49 13.73 21.75
C ALA A 489 21.28 13.34 20.48
N ILE A 490 20.60 13.10 19.35
CA ILE A 490 21.24 12.63 18.12
C ILE A 490 21.58 13.84 17.24
N GLN A 491 22.82 13.90 16.79
CA GLN A 491 23.27 14.96 15.90
C GLN A 491 22.69 14.78 14.49
N ASN A 492 22.27 15.90 13.88
CA ASN A 492 21.80 15.93 12.48
C ASN A 492 22.86 15.34 11.53
N GLY A 493 22.41 14.51 10.59
CA GLY A 493 23.27 13.85 9.62
C GLY A 493 24.11 12.68 10.18
N SER A 494 23.91 12.28 11.45
CA SER A 494 24.49 11.04 11.97
C SER A 494 23.84 9.82 11.31
N TYR A 495 24.59 8.73 11.10
CA TYR A 495 24.01 7.46 10.66
C TYR A 495 23.09 6.83 11.71
N PHE A 496 23.16 7.26 12.97
CA PHE A 496 22.21 6.86 14.00
C PHE A 496 20.89 7.64 13.92
N SER A 497 20.83 8.70 13.11
CA SER A 497 19.67 9.58 12.98
C SER A 497 18.52 9.02 12.15
N TYR A 498 18.70 7.86 11.51
CA TYR A 498 17.61 7.17 10.83
C TYR A 498 16.45 6.91 11.77
N SER A 499 15.29 7.40 11.37
CA SER A 499 14.04 7.39 12.10
C SER A 499 12.92 6.86 11.22
N THR A 500 11.89 6.41 11.90
CA THR A 500 10.59 6.03 11.34
C THR A 500 9.61 7.18 11.56
N ILE A 501 8.52 7.16 10.80
CA ILE A 501 7.42 8.11 10.89
C ILE A 501 6.15 7.35 11.32
N GLY A 502 5.31 7.99 12.14
CA GLY A 502 4.02 7.43 12.58
C GLY A 502 4.09 6.64 13.89
N ILE A 503 2.92 6.19 14.35
CA ILE A 503 2.77 5.38 15.56
C ILE A 503 2.97 3.92 15.20
N GLN A 504 3.84 3.21 15.92
CA GLN A 504 4.13 1.82 15.63
C GLN A 504 3.11 0.88 16.27
N VAL A 505 2.51 0.02 15.46
CA VAL A 505 1.68 -1.12 15.87
C VAL A 505 2.50 -2.38 15.64
N ASP A 506 3.03 -2.95 16.72
CA ASP A 506 3.91 -4.13 16.69
C ASP A 506 3.08 -5.39 16.92
N LEU A 507 2.92 -6.22 15.90
CA LEU A 507 2.19 -7.48 15.95
C LEU A 507 3.07 -8.54 16.62
N LYS A 508 2.53 -9.20 17.65
CA LYS A 508 3.29 -10.06 18.56
C LYS A 508 3.03 -11.55 18.33
N PRO A 509 3.94 -12.43 18.77
CA PRO A 509 3.75 -13.87 18.70
C PRO A 509 2.55 -14.34 19.54
N PHE A 510 2.09 -15.55 19.22
CA PHE A 510 0.91 -16.24 19.76
C PHE A 510 0.86 -16.47 21.28
N GLN A 511 1.83 -16.01 22.06
CA GLN A 511 1.95 -16.43 23.46
C GLN A 511 1.17 -15.53 24.44
N SER A 512 0.77 -14.32 24.04
CA SER A 512 -0.04 -13.43 24.91
C SER A 512 -0.94 -12.48 24.13
N ALA A 513 -2.24 -12.55 24.41
CA ALA A 513 -3.22 -11.54 24.04
C ALA A 513 -2.79 -10.14 24.57
N PRO A 514 -3.08 -9.04 23.84
CA PRO A 514 -3.97 -8.94 22.68
C PRO A 514 -3.29 -9.18 21.31
N PHE A 515 -2.11 -9.83 21.29
CA PHE A 515 -1.30 -10.11 20.09
C PHE A 515 -0.74 -8.87 19.37
N TYR A 516 -0.71 -7.73 20.05
CA TYR A 516 -0.02 -6.53 19.59
C TYR A 516 0.54 -5.71 20.74
N SER A 517 1.37 -4.73 20.42
CA SER A 517 1.67 -3.59 21.29
C SER A 517 1.78 -2.31 20.48
N ILE A 518 1.39 -1.20 21.08
CA ILE A 518 1.51 0.11 20.48
C ILE A 518 2.71 0.82 21.09
N MET A 519 3.57 1.37 20.24
CA MET A 519 4.78 2.08 20.64
C MET A 519 4.80 3.49 20.05
N GLU A 520 5.56 4.38 20.70
CA GLU A 520 5.76 5.77 20.27
C GLU A 520 4.47 6.61 20.21
N ILE A 521 3.57 6.39 21.17
CA ILE A 521 2.35 7.20 21.31
C ILE A 521 2.74 8.67 21.60
N PRO A 522 2.21 9.66 20.85
CA PRO A 522 2.44 11.06 21.12
C PRO A 522 1.97 11.46 22.52
N ALA A 523 2.64 12.46 23.12
CA ALA A 523 2.24 12.97 24.42
C ALA A 523 0.77 13.45 24.39
N GLY A 524 0.03 13.16 25.46
CA GLY A 524 -1.37 13.56 25.62
C GLY A 524 -2.39 12.71 24.84
N HIS A 525 -1.97 11.64 24.16
CA HIS A 525 -2.88 10.75 23.45
C HIS A 525 -2.94 9.36 24.09
N CYS A 526 -4.10 8.72 23.99
CA CYS A 526 -4.26 7.28 24.16
C CYS A 526 -4.66 6.66 22.83
N VAL A 527 -4.33 5.39 22.62
CA VAL A 527 -4.68 4.68 21.37
C VAL A 527 -5.61 3.52 21.70
N ASN A 528 -6.75 3.50 21.02
CA ASN A 528 -7.72 2.43 21.04
C ASN A 528 -7.59 1.62 19.74
N VAL A 529 -7.64 0.30 19.85
CA VAL A 529 -7.66 -0.60 18.71
C VAL A 529 -9.09 -1.06 18.53
N CYS A 530 -9.67 -0.82 17.36
CA CYS A 530 -11.07 -1.10 17.07
C CYS A 530 -11.24 -2.02 15.85
N LYS A 531 -12.32 -2.81 15.87
CA LYS A 531 -12.82 -3.62 14.74
C LYS A 531 -14.35 -3.59 14.73
N LEU A 532 -14.98 -3.72 13.56
CA LEU A 532 -16.44 -3.70 13.40
C LEU A 532 -17.08 -5.01 13.88
N SER A 533 -16.45 -6.14 13.59
CA SER A 533 -16.98 -7.46 13.89
C SER A 533 -15.93 -8.36 14.53
N ASN A 534 -16.37 -9.38 15.27
CA ASN A 534 -15.49 -10.42 15.82
C ASN A 534 -14.98 -11.41 14.77
N GLU A 535 -15.12 -11.12 13.47
CA GLU A 535 -14.71 -12.02 12.40
C GLU A 535 -13.23 -12.39 12.45
N ALA A 536 -12.36 -11.50 12.89
CA ALA A 536 -10.95 -11.82 13.14
C ALA A 536 -10.79 -13.02 14.10
N GLU A 537 -11.59 -13.09 15.17
CA GLU A 537 -11.58 -14.22 16.11
C GLU A 537 -12.20 -15.48 15.52
N ILE A 538 -13.21 -15.34 14.64
CA ILE A 538 -13.85 -16.45 13.94
C ILE A 538 -12.92 -17.03 12.85
N GLU A 539 -12.26 -16.18 12.07
CA GLU A 539 -11.27 -16.54 11.06
C GLU A 539 -10.03 -17.15 11.73
N PHE A 540 -9.60 -16.59 12.87
CA PHE A 540 -8.56 -17.19 13.70
C PHE A 540 -8.95 -18.56 14.25
N ALA A 541 -10.16 -18.72 14.79
CA ALA A 541 -10.65 -20.01 15.27
C ALA A 541 -10.72 -21.04 14.13
N ARG A 542 -11.23 -20.63 12.96
CA ARG A 542 -11.25 -21.46 11.74
C ARG A 542 -9.83 -21.84 11.29
N ASN A 543 -8.88 -20.91 11.34
CA ASN A 543 -7.49 -21.17 10.99
C ASN A 543 -6.79 -22.07 12.01
N GLN A 544 -7.12 -21.96 13.31
CA GLN A 544 -6.66 -22.91 14.33
C GLN A 544 -7.22 -24.31 14.10
N GLU A 545 -8.49 -24.45 13.77
CA GLU A 545 -9.09 -25.75 13.44
C GLU A 545 -8.47 -26.36 12.19
N MET A 546 -8.17 -25.56 11.16
CA MET A 546 -7.48 -26.04 9.94
C MET A 546 -6.01 -26.40 10.19
N SER A 547 -5.29 -25.64 11.02
CA SER A 547 -3.88 -25.90 11.34
C SER A 547 -3.67 -27.11 12.27
N GLN A 548 -4.66 -27.48 13.09
CA GLN A 548 -4.63 -28.73 13.86
C GLN A 548 -4.78 -29.99 12.98
N ILE A 549 -5.21 -29.84 11.73
CA ILE A 549 -5.60 -30.96 10.85
C ILE A 549 -4.63 -31.15 9.65
N GLY A 550 -3.80 -30.18 9.28
CA GLY A 550 -3.06 -30.20 8.01
C GLY A 550 -1.54 -30.17 8.09
N PHE A 551 -0.88 -31.19 7.52
CA PHE A 551 0.45 -30.99 6.90
C PHE A 551 0.30 -29.97 5.75
N PRO A 552 1.34 -29.17 5.43
CA PRO A 552 1.32 -28.29 4.27
C PRO A 552 0.92 -29.06 3.01
N GLN A 553 -0.05 -28.52 2.28
CA GLN A 553 -0.81 -29.27 1.26
C GLN A 553 -0.13 -29.28 -0.10
N ASP A 554 0.84 -28.39 -0.32
CA ASP A 554 1.57 -28.24 -1.59
C ASP A 554 3.03 -27.80 -1.35
N ILE A 555 3.89 -28.01 -2.35
CA ILE A 555 5.31 -27.68 -2.36
C ILE A 555 5.59 -26.20 -2.08
N VAL A 556 4.66 -25.32 -2.47
CA VAL A 556 4.72 -23.88 -2.19
C VAL A 556 4.49 -23.60 -0.70
N GLN A 557 3.51 -24.25 -0.07
CA GLN A 557 3.30 -24.10 1.38
C GLN A 557 4.46 -24.71 2.17
N ILE A 558 5.01 -25.84 1.72
CA ILE A 558 6.20 -26.45 2.33
C ILE A 558 7.39 -25.49 2.23
N SER A 559 7.64 -24.90 1.07
CA SER A 559 8.77 -23.98 0.91
C SER A 559 8.62 -22.74 1.80
N MET A 560 7.41 -22.25 1.99
CA MET A 560 7.14 -21.10 2.85
C MET A 560 7.23 -21.44 4.34
N GLU A 561 6.84 -22.64 4.76
CA GLU A 561 7.12 -23.12 6.12
C GLU A 561 8.63 -23.29 6.38
N LEU A 562 9.40 -23.74 5.38
CA LEU A 562 10.86 -23.78 5.47
C LEU A 562 11.45 -22.36 5.56
N VAL A 563 10.95 -21.39 4.79
CA VAL A 563 11.34 -19.98 4.94
C VAL A 563 11.00 -19.47 6.33
N GLY A 564 9.81 -19.80 6.86
CA GLY A 564 9.41 -19.46 8.23
C GLY A 564 10.30 -20.08 9.30
N LEU A 565 10.78 -21.31 9.08
CA LEU A 565 11.64 -22.03 10.02
C LEU A 565 13.09 -21.52 10.00
N PHE A 566 13.66 -21.33 8.81
CA PHE A 566 15.08 -21.00 8.64
C PHE A 566 15.35 -19.49 8.56
N LEU A 567 14.39 -18.70 8.07
CA LEU A 567 14.48 -17.25 7.87
C LEU A 567 13.23 -16.55 8.42
N PRO A 568 12.88 -16.71 9.71
CA PRO A 568 11.64 -16.18 10.29
C PRO A 568 11.50 -14.66 10.14
N PHE A 569 12.61 -13.92 10.14
CA PHE A 569 12.63 -12.46 9.95
C PHE A 569 12.28 -12.02 8.53
N LEU A 570 12.52 -12.88 7.52
CA LEU A 570 12.12 -12.64 6.14
C LEU A 570 10.67 -13.08 5.92
N HIS A 571 10.27 -14.19 6.56
CA HIS A 571 8.88 -14.63 6.58
C HIS A 571 7.94 -13.54 7.12
N ASP A 572 8.32 -12.90 8.23
CA ASP A 572 7.53 -11.82 8.85
C ASP A 572 7.35 -10.60 7.96
N HIS A 573 8.16 -10.45 6.90
CA HIS A 573 8.03 -9.37 5.93
C HIS A 573 6.95 -9.59 4.86
N PHE A 574 6.45 -10.82 4.66
CA PHE A 574 5.47 -11.04 3.59
C PHE A 574 4.07 -10.53 3.97
N PRO A 575 3.30 -9.95 3.02
CA PRO A 575 1.95 -9.45 3.29
C PRO A 575 1.02 -10.49 3.91
N ALA A 576 1.10 -11.76 3.50
CA ALA A 576 0.30 -12.84 4.10
C ALA A 576 0.61 -13.04 5.59
N SER A 577 1.88 -12.90 5.99
CA SER A 577 2.27 -12.98 7.41
C SER A 577 1.71 -11.81 8.21
N TYR A 578 1.68 -10.62 7.64
CA TYR A 578 0.99 -9.47 8.22
C TYR A 578 -0.52 -9.71 8.33
N MET A 579 -1.15 -10.26 7.29
CA MET A 579 -2.58 -10.54 7.28
C MET A 579 -2.97 -11.55 8.35
N ASP A 580 -2.23 -12.66 8.44
CA ASP A 580 -2.41 -13.69 9.47
C ASP A 580 -2.24 -13.12 10.88
N ALA A 581 -1.29 -12.19 11.08
CA ALA A 581 -1.10 -11.51 12.35
C ALA A 581 -2.22 -10.48 12.66
N LEU A 582 -2.71 -9.73 11.67
CA LEU A 582 -3.84 -8.79 11.83
C LEU A 582 -5.15 -9.52 12.16
N ASN A 583 -5.39 -10.67 11.52
CA ASN A 583 -6.55 -11.52 11.80
C ASN A 583 -6.56 -12.06 13.24
N LYS A 584 -5.42 -12.04 13.94
CA LYS A 584 -5.33 -12.46 15.34
C LYS A 584 -5.55 -11.34 16.34
N MET A 585 -5.51 -10.08 15.91
CA MET A 585 -5.56 -8.95 16.82
C MET A 585 -6.87 -8.95 17.62
N GLN A 586 -6.74 -8.94 18.95
CA GLN A 586 -7.89 -8.72 19.83
C GLN A 586 -8.11 -7.22 19.98
N ALA A 587 -9.08 -6.70 19.24
CA ALA A 587 -9.46 -5.29 19.28
C ALA A 587 -10.80 -5.12 20.00
N MET A 588 -11.03 -3.93 20.54
CA MET A 588 -12.36 -3.57 21.03
C MET A 588 -13.33 -3.58 19.85
N ILE A 589 -14.49 -4.21 20.01
CA ILE A 589 -15.55 -4.06 19.03
C ILE A 589 -15.99 -2.60 19.14
N GLY A 590 -15.85 -1.85 18.05
CA GLY A 590 -16.19 -0.43 18.01
C GLY A 590 -17.59 -0.25 18.59
N SER A 591 -17.69 0.57 19.65
CA SER A 591 -18.87 0.66 20.51
C SER A 591 -20.16 0.60 19.70
N GLN A 592 -20.97 -0.42 19.97
CA GLN A 592 -22.36 -0.54 19.54
C GLN A 592 -23.12 0.78 19.72
N SER A 593 -22.70 1.69 20.62
CA SER A 593 -23.32 2.99 20.83
C SER A 593 -23.26 3.95 19.64
N ASN A 594 -22.20 3.95 18.82
CA ASN A 594 -22.09 4.88 17.68
C ASN A 594 -22.84 4.35 16.47
N ILE A 595 -22.82 3.04 16.25
CA ILE A 595 -23.61 2.37 15.21
C ILE A 595 -25.10 2.43 15.58
N ASN A 596 -25.47 2.19 16.84
CA ASN A 596 -26.84 2.36 17.31
C ASN A 596 -27.27 3.83 17.25
N LYS A 597 -26.40 4.81 17.56
CA LYS A 597 -26.73 6.23 17.35
C LYS A 597 -26.96 6.56 15.89
N GLN A 598 -26.11 6.06 14.99
CA GLN A 598 -26.29 6.26 13.56
C GLN A 598 -27.53 5.54 13.02
N GLN A 599 -27.86 4.36 13.53
CA GLN A 599 -29.08 3.63 13.21
C GLN A 599 -30.33 4.33 13.78
N GLU A 600 -30.28 4.84 15.01
CA GLU A 600 -31.34 5.64 15.63
C GLU A 600 -31.54 6.97 14.89
N LEU A 601 -30.46 7.62 14.42
CA LEU A 601 -30.53 8.81 13.59
C LEU A 601 -31.14 8.48 12.21
N LYS A 602 -30.75 7.36 11.60
CA LYS A 602 -31.34 6.84 10.35
C LYS A 602 -32.83 6.52 10.50
N GLU A 603 -33.24 5.91 11.61
CA GLU A 603 -34.66 5.64 11.90
C GLU A 603 -35.44 6.94 12.15
N LYS A 604 -34.86 7.91 12.86
CA LYS A 604 -35.51 9.20 13.12
C LYS A 604 -35.70 10.00 11.83
N GLU A 605 -34.73 10.01 10.92
CA GLU A 605 -34.86 10.68 9.63
C GLU A 605 -35.81 9.96 8.67
N SER A 606 -35.82 8.62 8.66
CA SER A 606 -36.80 7.84 7.90
C SER A 606 -38.23 8.18 8.33
N LYS A 607 -38.49 8.22 9.65
CA LYS A 607 -39.79 8.63 10.21
C LYS A 607 -40.14 10.08 9.89
N LEU A 608 -39.15 10.98 9.87
CA LEU A 608 -39.35 12.38 9.50
C LEU A 608 -39.71 12.51 8.01
N ASN A 609 -39.02 11.78 7.13
CA ASN A 609 -39.28 11.79 5.69
C ASN A 609 -40.65 11.19 5.35
N GLU A 610 -41.06 10.09 6.00
CA GLU A 610 -42.42 9.54 5.87
C GLU A 610 -43.48 10.56 6.32
N SER A 611 -43.25 11.23 7.45
CA SER A 611 -44.15 12.28 7.95
C SER A 611 -44.27 13.46 6.97
N THR A 612 -43.15 13.83 6.34
CA THR A 612 -43.11 14.91 5.34
C THR A 612 -43.81 14.53 4.05
N HIS A 613 -43.73 13.26 3.65
CA HIS A 613 -44.44 12.71 2.49
C HIS A 613 -45.96 12.70 2.74
N MET A 614 -46.41 12.22 3.90
CA MET A 614 -47.83 12.22 4.26
C MET A 614 -48.43 13.64 4.34
N LEU A 615 -47.66 14.62 4.81
CA LEU A 615 -48.04 16.02 4.80
C LEU A 615 -48.20 16.58 3.37
N ARG A 616 -47.29 16.22 2.45
CA ARG A 616 -47.40 16.63 1.04
C ARG A 616 -48.63 16.02 0.38
N ASP A 617 -48.89 14.74 0.62
CA ASP A 617 -50.06 14.05 0.06
C ASP A 617 -51.37 14.63 0.60
N ALA A 618 -51.42 14.96 1.89
CA ALA A 618 -52.58 15.63 2.49
C ALA A 618 -52.82 17.03 1.91
N VAL A 619 -51.76 17.82 1.69
CA VAL A 619 -51.86 19.14 1.06
C VAL A 619 -52.30 19.03 -0.41
N GLN A 620 -51.81 18.03 -1.13
CA GLN A 620 -52.16 17.81 -2.53
C GLN A 620 -53.61 17.33 -2.68
N ASN A 621 -54.08 16.45 -1.80
CA ASN A 621 -55.47 16.01 -1.77
C ASN A 621 -56.43 17.15 -1.38
N ASN A 622 -56.05 18.03 -0.44
CA ASN A 622 -56.84 19.23 -0.13
C ASN A 622 -56.88 20.23 -1.30
N ARG A 623 -55.79 20.38 -2.07
CA ARG A 623 -55.81 21.20 -3.29
C ARG A 623 -56.73 20.64 -4.37
N LEU A 624 -56.78 19.32 -4.53
CA LEU A 624 -57.69 18.67 -5.48
C LEU A 624 -59.16 18.77 -5.05
N ALA A 625 -59.44 18.70 -3.74
CA ALA A 625 -60.77 18.92 -3.17
C ALA A 625 -61.26 20.36 -3.35
N LEU A 626 -60.36 21.35 -3.21
CA LEU A 626 -60.69 22.77 -3.44
C LEU A 626 -60.89 23.13 -4.92
N HIS A 627 -60.41 22.32 -5.86
CA HIS A 627 -60.65 22.49 -7.29
C HIS A 627 -61.91 21.77 -7.80
N SER A 628 -62.58 20.99 -6.95
CA SER A 628 -63.79 20.22 -7.28
C SER A 628 -65.07 20.80 -6.63
N ILE A 629 -64.95 21.96 -5.97
CA ILE A 629 -66.04 22.84 -5.53
C ILE A 629 -66.02 24.06 -6.44
#